data_AF-A0A1H0UP12-F1
#
_entry.id   AF-A0A1H0UP12-F1
#
_cell.length_a   1.000
_cell.length_b   1.000
_cell.length_c   1.000
_cell.angle_alpha   90.00
_cell.angle_beta   90.00
_cell.angle_gamma   90.00
#
_symmetry.space_group_name_H-M   'P 1'
#
loop_
_entity.id
_entity.type
_entity.pdbx_description
1 polymer ?
#
loop_
_entity_poly.entity_id
_entity_poly.type
_entity_poly.pdbx_seq_one_letter_code
_entity_poly.pdbx_strand_id
1 'polypeptide(L)'
;MISPYDVYLEKEDKKKEICVIPDISVMCDKNGFNEKRYCGVPTIIVEVLSSNWAEDMIKKLKLYEEYGVSEYWIVDPSSASFMVYSYDLEKKSYIHIHQKDNELCSKLFSDLKINMKSVFN
;
A
#
# COMPACT_ATOMS: atom_id res chain seq x y z
N MET A 1 -13.43 -8.96 11.32
CA MET A 1 -12.67 -7.87 11.96
C MET A 1 -13.12 -6.58 11.30
N ILE A 2 -13.42 -5.53 12.05
CA ILE A 2 -13.80 -4.23 11.47
C ILE A 2 -12.55 -3.35 11.53
N SER A 3 -12.17 -2.71 10.43
CA SER A 3 -11.08 -1.74 10.44
C SER A 3 -11.44 -0.62 11.43
N PRO A 4 -10.51 -0.18 12.31
CA PRO A 4 -10.81 0.92 13.22
C PRO A 4 -11.11 2.23 12.47
N TYR A 5 -10.64 2.37 11.22
CA TYR A 5 -10.86 3.54 10.36
C TYR A 5 -10.98 3.13 8.88
N ASP A 6 -11.96 3.68 8.18
CA ASP A 6 -12.03 3.60 6.72
C ASP A 6 -11.03 4.59 6.10
N VAL A 7 -10.41 4.20 4.98
CA VAL A 7 -9.45 5.04 4.25
C VAL A 7 -10.15 5.64 3.03
N TYR A 8 -10.31 6.96 3.05
CA TYR A 8 -10.80 7.74 1.92
C TYR A 8 -9.61 8.37 1.21
N LEU A 9 -9.28 7.82 0.05
CA LEU A 9 -8.26 8.40 -0.81
C LEU A 9 -8.75 9.75 -1.32
N GLU A 10 -8.03 10.79 -0.93
CA GLU A 10 -8.32 12.18 -1.26
C GLU A 10 -7.03 12.88 -1.68
N LYS A 11 -7.09 13.65 -2.77
CA LYS A 11 -5.96 14.38 -3.33
C LYS A 11 -6.47 15.69 -3.92
N GLU A 12 -5.75 16.79 -3.70
CA GLU A 12 -6.22 18.15 -4.08
C GLU A 12 -6.58 18.30 -5.56
N ASP A 13 -5.89 17.59 -6.46
CA ASP A 13 -6.11 17.62 -7.91
C ASP A 13 -7.24 16.67 -8.37
N LYS A 14 -7.91 15.96 -7.44
CA LYS A 14 -9.01 15.04 -7.73
C LYS A 14 -10.29 15.47 -7.02
N LYS A 15 -11.39 15.52 -7.79
CA LYS A 15 -12.73 15.84 -7.26
C LYS A 15 -13.45 14.67 -6.60
N LYS A 16 -12.93 13.46 -6.74
CA LYS A 16 -13.58 12.23 -6.27
C LYS A 16 -12.79 11.67 -5.09
N GLU A 17 -13.47 11.46 -3.98
CA GLU A 17 -12.98 10.62 -2.89
C GLU A 17 -13.31 9.14 -3.20
N ILE A 18 -12.38 8.24 -2.91
CA ILE A 18 -12.60 6.79 -3.06
C ILE A 18 -12.31 6.11 -1.73
N CYS A 19 -13.32 5.43 -1.17
CA CYS A 19 -13.15 4.62 0.02
C CYS A 19 -12.50 3.27 -0.34
N VAL A 20 -11.48 2.90 0.41
CA VAL A 20 -10.78 1.61 0.34
C VAL A 20 -10.61 1.05 1.76
N ILE A 21 -10.55 -0.28 1.86
CA ILE A 21 -10.32 -1.00 3.12
C ILE A 21 -9.10 -1.89 2.91
N PRO A 22 -7.87 -1.33 3.08
CA PRO A 22 -6.66 -2.13 2.97
C PRO A 22 -6.46 -2.99 4.21
N ASP A 23 -5.70 -4.08 4.08
CA ASP A 23 -5.33 -4.92 5.22
C ASP A 23 -4.44 -4.17 6.21
N ILE A 24 -3.48 -3.41 5.70
CA ILE A 24 -2.66 -2.49 6.50
C ILE A 24 -2.49 -1.18 5.73
N SER A 25 -2.60 -0.07 6.46
CA SER A 25 -2.26 1.25 5.96
C SER A 25 -1.36 1.98 6.97
N VAL A 26 -0.40 2.73 6.44
CA VAL A 26 0.53 3.54 7.23
C VAL A 26 0.33 4.99 6.84
N MET A 27 -0.07 5.82 7.81
CA MET A 27 -0.27 7.25 7.63
C MET A 27 0.79 8.02 8.41
N CYS A 28 1.66 8.75 7.69
CA CYS A 28 2.60 9.65 8.34
C CYS A 28 2.01 11.05 8.57
N ASP A 29 1.09 11.49 7.70
CA ASP A 29 0.34 12.72 7.91
C ASP A 29 -0.84 12.47 8.86
N LYS A 30 -0.82 13.12 10.02
CA LYS A 30 -1.86 13.00 11.03
C LYS A 30 -3.06 13.91 10.78
N ASN A 31 -2.95 14.89 9.89
CA ASN A 31 -4.01 15.86 9.64
C ASN A 31 -5.21 15.24 8.91
N GLY A 32 -5.02 14.11 8.23
CA GLY A 32 -6.09 13.39 7.54
C GLY A 32 -7.04 12.62 8.46
N PHE A 33 -6.73 12.46 9.76
CA PHE A 33 -7.59 11.74 10.68
C PHE A 33 -8.76 12.59 11.16
N ASN A 34 -9.95 11.98 11.18
CA ASN A 34 -11.11 12.48 11.89
C ASN A 34 -11.72 11.36 12.75
N GLU A 35 -12.87 11.60 13.39
CA GLU A 35 -13.41 10.67 14.40
C GLU A 35 -13.72 9.25 13.89
N LYS A 36 -13.88 9.06 12.56
CA LYS A 36 -14.38 7.80 11.98
C LYS A 36 -13.57 7.28 10.79
N ARG A 37 -12.77 8.14 10.16
CA ARG A 37 -12.05 7.81 8.92
C ARG A 37 -10.72 8.56 8.83
N TYR A 38 -9.91 8.12 7.87
CA TYR A 38 -8.78 8.88 7.37
C TYR A 38 -9.12 9.41 5.97
N CYS A 39 -8.91 10.71 5.75
CA CYS A 39 -9.06 11.40 4.48
C CYS A 39 -7.69 11.88 4.00
N GLY A 40 -7.20 11.33 2.90
CA GLY A 40 -5.89 11.66 2.35
C GLY A 40 -5.25 10.47 1.65
N VAL A 41 -3.96 10.58 1.33
CA VAL A 41 -3.19 9.52 0.68
C VAL A 41 -2.29 8.85 1.72
N PRO A 42 -2.52 7.57 2.07
CA PRO A 42 -1.62 6.84 2.94
C PRO A 42 -0.19 6.80 2.38
N THR A 43 0.78 6.76 3.27
CA THR A 43 2.19 6.68 2.89
C THR A 43 2.53 5.28 2.37
N ILE A 44 2.06 4.24 3.06
CA ILE A 44 2.17 2.84 2.62
C ILE A 44 0.79 2.18 2.68
N ILE A 45 0.45 1.40 1.66
CA ILE A 45 -0.66 0.44 1.70
C ILE A 45 -0.09 -0.96 1.52
N VAL A 46 -0.55 -1.91 2.34
CA VAL A 46 -0.23 -3.33 2.23
C VAL A 46 -1.51 -4.13 2.04
N GLU A 47 -1.52 -5.02 1.05
CA GLU A 47 -2.61 -5.94 0.74
C GLU A 47 -2.11 -7.38 0.76
N VAL A 48 -2.88 -8.27 1.36
CA VAL A 48 -2.63 -9.71 1.40
C VAL A 48 -3.52 -10.39 0.36
N LEU A 49 -2.91 -11.08 -0.59
CA LEU A 49 -3.64 -11.73 -1.67
C LEU A 49 -4.53 -12.86 -1.14
N SER A 50 -5.81 -12.80 -1.50
CA SER A 50 -6.79 -13.88 -1.31
C SER A 50 -6.96 -14.70 -2.58
N SER A 51 -7.72 -15.80 -2.54
CA SER A 51 -8.09 -16.52 -3.78
C SER A 51 -8.81 -15.60 -4.79
N ASN A 52 -8.53 -15.75 -6.09
CA ASN A 52 -9.08 -14.92 -7.20
C ASN A 52 -8.69 -13.42 -7.17
N TRP A 53 -7.45 -13.12 -6.82
CA TRP A 53 -6.96 -11.75 -6.61
C TRP A 53 -6.60 -10.95 -7.87
N ALA A 54 -6.38 -11.59 -9.02
CA ALA A 54 -5.69 -10.96 -10.15
C ALA A 54 -6.34 -9.65 -10.65
N GLU A 55 -7.66 -9.66 -10.84
CA GLU A 55 -8.38 -8.48 -11.33
C GLU A 55 -8.44 -7.36 -10.27
N ASP A 56 -8.66 -7.72 -9.00
CA ASP A 56 -8.69 -6.77 -7.88
C ASP A 56 -7.32 -6.11 -7.68
N MET A 57 -6.25 -6.90 -7.74
CA MET A 57 -4.88 -6.39 -7.62
C MET A 57 -4.55 -5.38 -8.71
N ILE A 58 -4.92 -5.64 -9.97
CA ILE A 58 -4.68 -4.70 -11.07
C ILE A 58 -5.46 -3.40 -10.87
N LYS A 59 -6.72 -3.48 -10.40
CA LYS A 59 -7.54 -2.31 -10.10
C LYS A 59 -6.94 -1.48 -8.96
N LYS A 60 -6.56 -2.12 -7.86
CA LYS A 60 -5.92 -1.48 -6.70
C LYS A 60 -4.57 -0.87 -7.04
N LEU A 61 -3.71 -1.59 -7.78
CA LEU A 61 -2.42 -1.08 -8.24
C LEU A 61 -2.59 0.24 -9.01
N LYS A 62 -3.51 0.27 -10.00
CA LYS A 62 -3.81 1.48 -10.77
C LYS A 62 -4.40 2.59 -9.89
N LEU A 63 -5.35 2.25 -9.01
CA LEU A 63 -5.98 3.20 -8.11
C LEU A 63 -4.95 3.87 -7.19
N TYR A 64 -4.09 3.09 -6.54
CA TYR A 64 -3.09 3.61 -5.61
C TYR A 64 -2.01 4.42 -6.33
N GLU A 65 -1.62 4.02 -7.54
CA GLU A 65 -0.74 4.83 -8.41
C GLU A 65 -1.39 6.17 -8.76
N GLU A 66 -2.67 6.15 -9.15
CA GLU A 66 -3.41 7.34 -9.57
C GLU A 66 -3.55 8.37 -8.43
N TYR A 67 -3.69 7.90 -7.19
CA TYR A 67 -3.72 8.75 -6.00
C TYR A 67 -2.34 9.04 -5.41
N GLY A 68 -1.29 8.39 -5.91
CA GLY A 68 0.10 8.67 -5.50
C GLY A 68 0.47 8.11 -4.13
N VAL A 69 -0.11 6.96 -3.73
CA VAL A 69 0.32 6.23 -2.53
C VAL A 69 1.81 5.92 -2.69
N SER A 70 2.64 6.35 -1.73
CA SER A 70 4.09 6.40 -1.93
C SER A 70 4.72 5.01 -2.05
N GLU A 71 4.22 4.02 -1.30
CA GLU A 71 4.52 2.61 -1.52
C GLU A 71 3.27 1.73 -1.43
N TYR A 72 3.18 0.77 -2.34
CA TYR A 72 2.14 -0.25 -2.36
C TYR A 72 2.77 -1.63 -2.31
N TRP A 73 2.46 -2.37 -1.25
CA TRP A 73 3.03 -3.68 -0.96
C TRP A 73 1.95 -4.74 -1.12
N ILE A 74 2.33 -5.85 -1.71
CA ILE A 74 1.46 -6.99 -1.95
C ILE A 74 2.12 -8.21 -1.34
N VAL A 75 1.41 -8.89 -0.47
CA VAL A 75 1.85 -10.12 0.20
C VAL A 75 1.13 -11.30 -0.45
N ASP A 76 1.87 -12.30 -0.91
CA ASP A 76 1.30 -13.57 -1.36
C ASP A 76 1.66 -14.68 -0.37
N PRO A 77 0.72 -15.05 0.55
CA PRO A 77 0.95 -16.15 1.48
C PRO A 77 1.13 -17.50 0.78
N SER A 78 0.55 -17.69 -0.41
CA SER A 78 0.58 -18.99 -1.11
C SER A 78 1.96 -19.29 -1.67
N SER A 79 2.67 -18.25 -2.13
CA SER A 79 4.03 -18.36 -2.68
C SER A 79 5.12 -17.89 -1.70
N ALA A 80 4.75 -17.50 -0.48
CA ALA A 80 5.64 -16.91 0.51
C ALA A 80 6.48 -15.75 -0.07
N SER A 81 5.82 -14.85 -0.82
CA SER A 81 6.48 -13.76 -1.56
C SER A 81 5.83 -12.41 -1.30
N PHE A 82 6.56 -11.35 -1.68
CA PHE A 82 6.05 -9.98 -1.66
C PHE A 82 6.43 -9.26 -2.96
N MET A 83 5.60 -8.29 -3.32
CA MET A 83 5.88 -7.30 -4.36
C MET A 83 5.80 -5.92 -3.74
N VAL A 84 6.75 -5.04 -4.07
CA VAL A 84 6.78 -3.66 -3.58
C VAL A 84 6.81 -2.74 -4.78
N TYR A 85 5.83 -1.85 -4.86
CA TYR A 85 5.78 -0.76 -5.82
C TYR A 85 6.06 0.54 -5.08
N SER A 86 6.96 1.36 -5.61
CA SER A 86 7.26 2.69 -5.06
C SER A 86 6.93 3.76 -6.09
N TYR A 87 6.24 4.82 -5.66
CA TYR A 87 5.84 5.91 -6.52
C TYR A 87 7.06 6.77 -6.87
N ASP A 88 7.29 6.93 -8.17
CA ASP A 88 8.36 7.78 -8.70
C ASP A 88 7.76 9.12 -9.12
N LEU A 89 8.15 10.20 -8.44
CA LEU A 89 7.61 11.54 -8.69
C LEU A 89 8.01 12.10 -10.07
N GLU A 90 9.17 11.70 -10.59
CA GLU A 90 9.66 12.16 -11.89
C GLU A 90 8.89 11.48 -13.03
N LYS A 91 8.72 10.16 -12.93
CA LYS A 91 7.98 9.35 -13.90
C LYS A 91 6.46 9.44 -13.73
N LYS A 92 6.01 9.91 -12.56
CA LYS A 92 4.60 9.94 -12.14
C LYS A 92 3.92 8.58 -12.24
N SER A 93 4.66 7.53 -11.91
CA SER A 93 4.21 6.14 -11.99
C SER A 93 4.90 5.28 -10.95
N TYR A 94 4.38 4.09 -10.72
CA TYR A 94 5.05 3.09 -9.94
C TYR A 94 6.25 2.49 -10.66
N ILE A 95 7.27 2.18 -9.86
CA ILE A 95 8.35 1.27 -10.23
C ILE A 95 8.30 0.07 -9.30
N HIS A 96 8.49 -1.13 -9.86
CA HIS A 96 8.63 -2.34 -9.07
C HIS A 96 10.02 -2.38 -8.42
N ILE A 97 10.07 -2.56 -7.10
CA ILE A 97 11.30 -2.63 -6.33
C ILE A 97 11.69 -4.10 -6.15
N HIS A 98 12.80 -4.47 -6.78
CA HIS A 98 13.40 -5.79 -6.59
C HIS A 98 13.88 -5.95 -5.14
N GLN A 99 13.27 -6.89 -4.43
CA GLN A 99 13.62 -7.23 -3.07
C GLN A 99 14.81 -8.20 -3.05
N LYS A 100 15.56 -8.20 -1.94
CA LYS A 100 16.63 -9.18 -1.73
C LYS A 100 16.04 -10.50 -1.23
N ASP A 101 16.78 -11.59 -1.44
CA ASP A 101 16.38 -12.90 -0.93
C ASP A 101 16.10 -12.84 0.57
N ASN A 102 14.87 -13.18 0.96
CA ASN A 102 14.38 -13.23 2.34
C ASN A 102 14.31 -11.89 3.12
N GLU A 103 14.44 -10.74 2.47
CA GLU A 103 14.30 -9.43 3.14
C GLU A 103 13.51 -8.45 2.25
N LEU A 104 12.39 -7.95 2.78
CA LEU A 104 11.67 -6.82 2.21
C LEU A 104 12.25 -5.52 2.77
N CYS A 105 12.60 -4.59 1.89
CA CYS A 105 13.10 -3.26 2.21
C CYS A 105 12.16 -2.19 1.65
N SER A 106 11.74 -1.25 2.49
CA SER A 106 11.11 0.00 2.03
C SER A 106 12.14 0.89 1.34
N LYS A 107 11.75 1.53 0.24
CA LYS A 107 12.51 2.61 -0.40
C LYS A 107 12.32 3.94 0.34
N LEU A 108 11.15 4.15 0.95
CA LEU A 108 10.83 5.34 1.74
C LEU A 108 11.51 5.36 3.10
N PHE A 109 11.54 4.21 3.79
CA PHE A 109 12.11 4.09 5.13
C PHE A 109 13.26 3.08 5.11
N SER A 110 14.50 3.56 4.96
CA SER A 110 15.70 2.69 4.87
C SER A 110 15.88 1.72 6.03
N ASP A 111 15.33 2.08 7.19
CA ASP A 111 15.42 1.31 8.44
C ASP A 111 14.27 0.30 8.58
N LEU A 112 13.22 0.41 7.74
CA LEU A 112 12.12 -0.54 7.70
C LEU A 112 12.49 -1.73 6.81
N LYS A 113 12.97 -2.79 7.47
CA LYS A 113 13.30 -4.07 6.86
C LYS A 113 12.53 -5.19 7.53
N ILE A 114 11.92 -6.04 6.73
CA ILE A 114 11.11 -7.16 7.20
C ILE A 114 11.80 -8.47 6.80
N ASN A 115 12.11 -9.29 7.79
CA ASN A 115 12.61 -10.63 7.55
C ASN A 115 11.46 -11.54 7.11
N MET A 116 11.56 -12.02 5.89
CA MET A 116 10.53 -12.85 5.24
C MET A 116 10.19 -14.13 5.99
N LYS A 117 11.19 -14.75 6.62
CA LYS A 117 10.97 -15.99 7.39
C LYS A 117 10.08 -15.72 8.59
N SER A 118 10.21 -14.56 9.24
CA SER A 118 9.37 -14.24 10.40
C SER A 118 7.89 -14.03 10.09
N VAL A 119 7.54 -13.74 8.82
CA VAL A 119 6.15 -13.48 8.42
C VAL A 119 5.42 -14.77 8.00
N PHE A 120 6.14 -15.74 7.44
CA PHE A 120 5.55 -16.97 6.90
C PHE A 120 5.85 -18.24 7.71
N ASN A 121 6.51 -18.11 8.87
CA ASN A 121 6.84 -19.22 9.78
C ASN A 121 5.72 -19.54 10.78
#